data_AF-A0A1F8L1P7-F1
#
_entry.id   AF-A0A1F8L1P7-F1
#
_cell.length_a   1.000
_cell.length_b   1.000
_cell.length_c   1.000
_cell.angle_alpha   90.00
_cell.angle_beta   90.00
_cell.angle_gamma   90.00
#
_symmetry.space_group_name_H-M   'P 1'
#
loop_
_entity.id
_entity.type
_entity.pdbx_description
1 polymer ?
#
loop_
_entity_poly.entity_id
_entity_poly.type
_entity_poly.pdbx_seq_one_letter_code
_entity_poly.pdbx_strand_id
1 'polypeptide(L)' 'MIIFSGTAGYLDDVPRERVADFERDLYRWMDVQAPQVGQLILKERKWTDEVEKAARAMIEEFKKANPYGEAKA' A
#
# COMPACT_ATOMS: atom_id res chain seq x y z
N MET A 1 -0.53 6.03 3.38
CA MET A 1 -1.07 5.35 2.17
C MET A 1 -2.30 4.51 2.46
N ILE A 2 -2.56 4.17 3.73
CA ILE A 2 -3.70 3.33 4.10
C ILE A 2 -5.06 3.85 3.59
N ILE A 3 -5.28 5.17 3.58
CA ILE A 3 -6.53 5.77 3.07
C ILE A 3 -6.71 5.43 1.59
N PHE A 4 -5.67 5.63 0.76
CA PHE A 4 -5.72 5.29 -0.66
C PHE A 4 -5.95 3.80 -0.86
N SER A 5 -5.25 2.95 -0.09
CA SER A 5 -5.43 1.50 -0.12
C SER A 5 -6.88 1.09 0.15
N GLY A 6 -7.54 1.70 1.12
CA GLY A 6 -8.96 1.46 1.40
C GLY A 6 -9.89 1.95 0.29
N THR A 7 -9.69 3.17 -0.21
CA THR A 7 -10.56 3.74 -1.26
C THR A 7 -10.42 3.05 -2.61
N ALA A 8 -9.26 2.44 -2.88
CA ALA A 8 -8.97 1.73 -4.12
C ALA A 8 -9.25 0.21 -4.05
N GLY A 9 -9.84 -0.28 -2.95
CA GLY A 9 -10.23 -1.69 -2.78
C GLY A 9 -9.08 -2.65 -2.47
N TYR A 10 -7.89 -2.14 -2.13
CA TYR A 10 -6.74 -3.00 -1.79
C TYR A 10 -6.85 -3.67 -0.42
N LEU A 11 -7.82 -3.27 0.41
CA LEU A 11 -8.13 -3.88 1.70
C LEU A 11 -9.28 -4.90 1.64
N ASP A 12 -9.96 -5.04 0.49
CA ASP A 12 -11.17 -5.88 0.38
C ASP A 12 -10.89 -7.38 0.55
N ASP A 13 -9.67 -7.81 0.25
CA ASP A 13 -9.16 -9.18 0.41
C ASP A 13 -8.42 -9.41 1.74
N VAL A 14 -8.31 -8.38 2.58
CA VAL A 14 -7.64 -8.46 3.87
C VAL A 14 -8.69 -8.76 4.95
N PRO A 15 -8.56 -9.86 5.72
CA PRO A 15 -9.44 -10.14 6.84
C PRO A 15 -9.44 -8.97 7.84
N ARG A 16 -10.61 -8.60 8.36
CA ARG A 16 -10.79 -7.47 9.29
C ARG A 16 -9.77 -7.44 10.43
N GLU A 17 -9.50 -8.60 11.02
CA GLU A 17 -8.59 -8.76 12.15
C GLU A 17 -7.13 -8.48 11.78
N ARG A 18 -6.77 -8.63 10.50
CA ARG A 18 -5.42 -8.43 9.96
C ARG A 18 -5.21 -7.06 9.33
N VAL A 19 -6.22 -6.19 9.31
CA VAL A 19 -6.09 -4.83 8.73
C VAL A 19 -5.01 -4.01 9.46
N ALA A 20 -4.92 -4.15 10.78
CA ALA A 20 -3.87 -3.48 11.56
C ALA A 20 -2.46 -4.00 11.21
N ASP A 21 -2.32 -5.30 10.94
CA ASP A 21 -1.06 -5.88 10.49
C ASP A 21 -0.70 -5.39 9.09
N PHE A 22 -1.65 -5.38 8.16
CA PHE A 22 -1.48 -4.84 6.82
C PHE A 22 -0.99 -3.39 6.86
N GLU A 23 -1.61 -2.55 7.69
CA GLU A 23 -1.23 -1.15 7.81
C GLU A 23 0.22 -1.00 8.28
N ARG A 24 0.60 -1.70 9.36
CA ARG A 24 1.97 -1.68 9.89
C ARG A 24 2.99 -2.14 8.86
N ASP A 25 2.70 -3.24 8.19
CA ASP A 25 3.62 -3.86 7.23
C ASP A 25 3.74 -3.01 5.96
N LEU A 26 2.64 -2.37 5.52
CA LEU A 26 2.65 -1.42 4.41
C LEU A 26 3.54 -0.21 4.73
N TYR A 27 3.44 0.38 5.92
CA TYR A 27 4.33 1.48 6.30
C TYR A 27 5.79 1.05 6.33
N ARG A 28 6.09 -0.12 6.89
CA ARG A 28 7.45 -0.68 6.84
C ARG A 28 7.96 -0.90 5.42
N TRP A 29 7.11 -1.42 4.54
CA TRP A 29 7.45 -1.61 3.13
C TRP A 29 7.73 -0.27 2.44
N MET A 30 6.91 0.75 2.70
CA MET A 30 7.15 2.09 2.17
C MET A 30 8.50 2.65 2.61
N ASP A 31 8.89 2.47 3.87
CA ASP A 31 10.16 2.98 4.40
C ASP A 31 11.38 2.27 3.79
N VAL A 32 11.27 0.96 3.54
CA VAL A 32 12.40 0.13 3.08
C VAL A 32 12.49 0.03 1.56
N GLN A 33 11.37 -0.21 0.88
CA GLN A 33 11.30 -0.59 -0.53
C GLN A 33 10.79 0.53 -1.44
N ALA A 34 10.02 1.47 -0.90
CA ALA A 34 9.41 2.54 -1.70
C ALA A 34 9.59 3.97 -1.14
N PRO A 35 10.77 4.37 -0.64
CA PRO A 35 10.99 5.74 -0.14
C PRO A 35 10.77 6.80 -1.22
N GLN A 36 10.98 6.44 -2.50
CA GLN A 36 10.75 7.30 -3.66
C GLN A 36 9.29 7.77 -3.78
N VAL A 37 8.32 6.94 -3.40
CA VAL A 37 6.89 7.31 -3.45
C VAL A 37 6.60 8.38 -2.40
N GLY A 38 7.16 8.22 -1.19
CA GLY A 38 7.07 9.23 -0.14
C GLY A 38 7.71 10.56 -0.53
N GLN A 39 8.91 10.51 -1.14
CA GLN A 39 9.59 11.70 -1.64
C GLN A 39 8.80 12.41 -2.76
N LEU A 40 8.21 11.65 -3.68
CA LEU A 40 7.39 12.18 -4.77
C LEU A 40 6.16 12.91 -4.21
N ILE A 41 5.46 12.30 -3.25
CA ILE A 41 4.30 12.93 -2.57
C ILE A 41 4.73 14.23 -1.86
N LEU A 42 5.86 14.22 -1.16
CA LEU A 42 6.38 15.39 -0.45
C LEU A 42 6.79 16.53 -1.40
N LYS A 43 7.35 16.18 -2.56
CA LYS A 43 7.77 17.13 -3.59
C LYS A 43 6.58 17.76 -4.31
N GLU A 44 5.68 16.92 -4.84
CA GLU A 44 4.55 17.39 -5.65
C GLU A 44 3.47 18.05 -4.78
N ARG A 45 3.30 17.60 -3.53
CA ARG A 45 2.24 18.03 -2.59
C ARG A 45 0.83 17.96 -3.18
N LYS A 46 0.66 17.17 -4.23
CA LYS A 46 -0.57 16.98 -4.99
C LYS A 46 -0.68 15.51 -5.36
N TRP A 47 -1.92 15.03 -5.42
CA TRP A 47 -2.23 13.70 -5.93
C TRP A 47 -2.31 13.76 -7.46
N THR A 48 -1.15 13.69 -8.12
CA THR A 48 -1.07 13.66 -9.59
C THR A 48 -1.16 12.22 -10.10
N ASP A 49 -1.41 12.05 -11.40
CA ASP A 49 -1.43 10.73 -12.04
C ASP A 49 -0.13 9.94 -11.84
N GLU A 50 1.01 10.62 -11.76
CA GLU A 50 2.31 10.01 -11.51
C GLU A 50 2.41 9.46 -10.09
N VAL A 51 1.98 10.26 -9.10
CA VAL A 51 1.90 9.83 -7.69
C VAL A 51 0.96 8.64 -7.55
N GLU A 52 -0.20 8.69 -8.22
CA GLU A 52 -1.16 7.60 -8.17
C GLU A 52 -0.59 6.31 -8.78
N LYS A 53 0.01 6.38 -9.97
CA LYS A 53 0.65 5.22 -10.59
C LYS A 53 1.74 4.62 -9.73
N ALA A 54 2.60 5.46 -9.14
CA ALA A 54 3.67 5.01 -8.26
C ALA A 54 3.10 4.34 -6.98
N ALA A 55 2.06 4.92 -6.38
CA ALA A 55 1.40 4.36 -5.21
C ALA A 55 0.73 3.01 -5.52
N ARG A 56 0.03 2.89 -6.66
CA ARG A 56 -0.59 1.63 -7.11
C ARG A 56 0.46 0.53 -7.30
N ALA A 57 1.52 0.82 -8.06
CA ALA A 57 2.60 -0.13 -8.30
C ALA A 57 3.23 -0.62 -6.98
N MET A 58 3.51 0.30 -6.06
CA MET A 58 4.06 -0.04 -4.73
C MET A 58 3.12 -0.94 -3.93
N ILE A 59 1.81 -0.66 -3.89
CA ILE A 59 0.84 -1.47 -3.15
C ILE A 59 0.68 -2.86 -3.79
N GLU A 60 0.70 -2.94 -5.12
CA GLU A 60 0.63 -4.23 -5.84
C GLU A 60 1.87 -5.10 -5.57
N GLU A 61 3.06 -4.51 -5.56
CA GLU A 61 4.29 -5.22 -5.19
C GLU A 61 4.26 -5.68 -3.73
N PHE A 62 3.83 -4.79 -2.82
CA PHE A 62 3.67 -5.11 -1.40
C PHE A 62 2.73 -6.30 -1.19
N LYS A 63 1.56 -6.32 -1.86
CA LYS A 63 0.58 -7.41 -1.75
C LYS A 63 1.07 -8.72 -2.36
N LYS A 64 1.89 -8.67 -3.40
CA LYS A 64 2.55 -9.88 -3.96
C LYS A 64 3.58 -10.45 -2.98
N ALA A 65 4.32 -9.59 -2.28
CA ALA A 65 5.31 -10.00 -1.29
C ALA A 65 4.68 -10.44 0.05
N ASN A 66 3.53 -9.85 0.41
CA ASN A 66 2.81 -10.12 1.65
C ASN A 66 1.36 -10.50 1.34
N PRO A 67 1.08 -11.80 1.09
CA PRO A 67 -0.28 -12.27 0.90
C PRO A 67 -1.04 -12.29 2.23
N TYR A 68 -2.12 -11.51 2.31
CA TYR A 68 -3.00 -11.44 3.49
C TYR A 68 -4.30 -12.23 3.33
N GLY A 69 -4.65 -12.61 2.10
CA GLY A 69 -5.80 -13.46 1.81
C GLY A 69 -5.69 -14.79 2.54
N GLU A 70 -6.85 -15.39 2.84
CA GLU A 70 -6.94 -16.71 3.46
C GLU A 70 -5.97 -17.66 2.75
N ALA A 71 -4.99 -18.18 3.49
CA ALA A 71 -4.41 -19.45 3.14
C ALA A 71 -5.59 -20.42 3.08
N LYS A 72 -6.09 -20.72 1.89
CA LYS A 72 -7.03 -21.82 1.69
C LYS A 72 -6.34 -23.07 2.22
N ALA A 73 -6.72 -23.45 3.44
CA ALA A 73 -6.55 -24.81 3.93
C ALA A 73 -7.39 -25.76 3.08
#